data_AF-A0A434QZV1-F1
#
_entry.id   AF-A0A434QZV1-F1
#
_cell.length_a   1.000
_cell.length_b   1.000
_cell.length_c   1.000
_cell.angle_alpha   90.00
_cell.angle_beta   90.00
_cell.angle_gamma   90.00
#
_symmetry.space_group_name_H-M   'P 1'
#
loop_
_entity.id
_entity.type
_entity.pdbx_description
1 polymer ?
#
loop_
_entity_poly.entity_id
_entity_poly.type
_entity_poly.pdbx_seq_one_letter_code
_entity_poly.pdbx_strand_id
1 'polypeptide(L)'
;ERLGGISKMGNAELRSLLVLGATSVLRHMRGNDKTPKWLNGLLKRRPYKVVAVALANKMARIIWALLTKGGTYRGLEAANSAASA
;
A
#
# COMPACT_ATOMS: atom_id res chain seq x y z
N GLU A 1 17.82 -1.03 -3.88
CA GLU A 1 17.33 -2.42 -3.66
C GLU A 1 15.98 -2.63 -4.35
N ARG A 2 15.73 -3.80 -4.98
CA ARG A 2 14.42 -4.15 -5.55
C ARG A 2 13.51 -4.66 -4.43
N LEU A 3 12.37 -4.03 -4.22
CA LEU A 3 11.32 -4.58 -3.37
C LEU A 3 10.79 -5.88 -4.02
N GLY A 4 11.02 -7.02 -3.36
CA GLY A 4 10.46 -8.32 -3.77
C GLY A 4 8.93 -8.35 -3.72
N GLY A 5 8.31 -9.38 -4.30
CA GLY A 5 6.86 -9.57 -4.28
C GLY A 5 6.33 -10.06 -2.93
N ILE A 6 4.99 -10.05 -2.78
CA ILE A 6 4.35 -10.72 -1.63
C ILE A 6 4.62 -12.21 -1.73
N SER A 7 5.20 -12.77 -0.67
CA SER A 7 5.50 -14.21 -0.57
C SER A 7 4.24 -15.06 -0.82
N LYS A 8 4.40 -16.17 -1.55
CA LYS A 8 3.37 -17.22 -1.63
C LYS A 8 3.42 -18.17 -0.42
N MET A 9 4.52 -18.15 0.34
CA MET A 9 4.67 -18.88 1.60
C MET A 9 4.02 -18.06 2.72
N GLY A 10 3.10 -18.68 3.47
CA GLY A 10 2.30 -18.05 4.52
C GLY A 10 0.79 -18.22 4.29
N ASN A 11 -0.04 -17.47 5.02
CA ASN A 11 -1.49 -17.57 4.94
C ASN A 11 -2.03 -16.93 3.63
N ALA A 12 -2.69 -17.75 2.80
CA ALA A 12 -3.28 -17.33 1.54
C ALA A 12 -4.47 -16.37 1.69
N GLU A 13 -5.26 -16.52 2.76
CA GLU A 13 -6.40 -15.66 3.07
C GLU A 13 -5.95 -14.23 3.39
N LEU A 14 -4.92 -14.08 4.23
CA LEU A 14 -4.35 -12.76 4.54
C LEU A 14 -3.86 -12.04 3.28
N ARG A 15 -3.22 -12.77 2.36
CA ARG A 15 -2.81 -12.22 1.06
C ARG A 15 -4.01 -11.78 0.23
N SER A 16 -5.08 -12.58 0.18
CA SER A 16 -6.31 -12.23 -0.54
C SER A 16 -6.97 -10.99 0.05
N LEU A 17 -7.07 -10.89 1.38
CA LEU A 17 -7.62 -9.72 2.07
C LEU A 17 -6.78 -8.46 1.82
N LEU A 18 -5.45 -8.56 1.83
CA LEU A 18 -4.56 -7.43 1.52
C LEU A 18 -4.74 -6.94 0.09
N VAL A 19 -4.86 -7.85 -0.89
CA VAL A 19 -5.10 -7.48 -2.29
C VAL A 19 -6.49 -6.87 -2.48
N LEU A 20 -7.51 -7.38 -1.78
CA LEU A 20 -8.85 -6.81 -1.78
C LEU A 20 -8.86 -5.39 -1.19
N GLY A 21 -8.19 -5.17 -0.06
CA GLY A 21 -8.03 -3.85 0.56
C GLY A 21 -7.23 -2.87 -0.32
N ALA A 22 -6.16 -3.33 -0.96
CA ALA A 22 -5.44 -2.51 -1.93
C ALA A 22 -6.32 -2.11 -3.12
N THR A 23 -7.18 -3.02 -3.57
CA THR A 23 -8.12 -2.78 -4.67
C THR A 23 -9.18 -1.75 -4.31
N SER A 24 -9.73 -1.79 -3.10
CA SER A 24 -10.71 -0.80 -2.62
C SER A 24 -10.07 0.58 -2.47
N VAL A 25 -8.84 0.66 -1.93
CA VAL A 25 -8.08 1.92 -1.83
C VAL A 25 -7.82 2.52 -3.22
N LEU A 26 -7.35 1.71 -4.18
CA LEU A 26 -7.14 2.17 -5.55
C LEU A 26 -8.42 2.66 -6.21
N ARG A 27 -9.55 2.01 -5.96
CA ARG A 27 -10.86 2.43 -6.46
C ARG A 27 -11.26 3.78 -5.87
N HIS A 28 -11.06 3.97 -4.57
CA HIS A 28 -11.39 5.21 -3.88
C HIS A 28 -10.51 6.40 -4.30
N MET A 29 -9.23 6.14 -4.55
CA MET A 29 -8.27 7.17 -4.99
C MET A 29 -8.43 7.58 -6.46
N ARG A 30 -9.16 6.80 -7.26
CA ARG A 30 -9.35 7.08 -8.69
C ARG A 30 -10.09 8.41 -8.87
N GLY A 31 -9.39 9.41 -9.42
CA GLY A 31 -9.92 10.76 -9.62
C GLY A 31 -9.71 11.71 -8.45
N ASN A 32 -8.90 11.33 -7.44
CA ASN A 32 -8.58 12.16 -6.29
C ASN A 32 -7.11 12.67 -6.36
N ASP A 33 -6.91 13.96 -6.14
CA ASP A 33 -5.58 14.61 -6.12
C ASP A 33 -4.69 14.10 -4.97
N LYS A 34 -5.26 13.46 -3.95
CA LYS A 34 -4.52 12.85 -2.84
C LYS A 34 -3.82 11.52 -3.21
N THR A 35 -3.92 11.07 -4.46
CA THR A 35 -3.26 9.84 -4.90
C THR A 35 -1.73 10.00 -4.89
N PRO A 36 -0.97 9.10 -4.22
CA PRO A 36 0.49 9.20 -4.20
C PRO A 36 1.10 9.21 -5.61
N LYS A 37 2.02 10.15 -5.88
CA LYS A 37 2.67 10.32 -7.21
C LYS A 37 3.23 9.02 -7.79
N TRP A 38 3.85 8.18 -6.95
CA TRP A 38 4.40 6.88 -7.36
C TRP A 38 3.32 5.90 -7.84
N LEU A 39 2.12 5.95 -7.25
CA LEU A 39 1.00 5.08 -7.59
C LEU A 39 0.36 5.50 -8.91
N ASN A 40 0.18 6.81 -9.10
CA ASN A 40 -0.24 7.39 -10.38
C ASN A 40 0.76 7.06 -11.50
N GLY A 41 2.06 7.17 -11.23
CA GLY A 41 3.09 6.76 -12.20
C GLY A 41 3.02 5.27 -12.54
N LEU A 42 2.67 4.42 -11.58
CA LEU A 42 2.53 2.99 -11.81
C LEU A 42 1.25 2.63 -12.60
N LEU A 43 0.13 3.29 -12.31
CA LEU A 43 -1.14 3.13 -13.05
C LEU A 43 -1.00 3.53 -14.54
N LYS A 44 -0.14 4.50 -14.85
CA LYS A 44 0.16 4.87 -16.24
C LYS A 44 0.96 3.82 -17.01
N ARG A 45 1.71 2.95 -16.31
CA ARG A 45 2.69 2.03 -16.92
C ARG A 45 2.32 0.56 -16.80
N ARG A 46 1.45 0.19 -15.85
CA ARG A 46 1.16 -1.20 -15.48
C ARG A 46 -0.34 -1.43 -15.33
N PRO A 47 -0.82 -2.65 -15.63
CA PRO A 47 -2.24 -2.97 -15.51
C PRO A 47 -2.71 -2.88 -14.06
N TYR A 48 -3.98 -2.49 -13.88
CA TYR A 48 -4.58 -2.20 -12.57
C TYR A 48 -4.35 -3.29 -11.52
N LYS A 49 -4.54 -4.57 -11.88
CA LYS A 49 -4.33 -5.70 -10.96
C LYS A 49 -2.89 -5.79 -10.45
N VAL A 50 -1.90 -5.50 -11.28
CA VAL A 50 -0.48 -5.48 -10.88
C VAL A 50 -0.21 -4.32 -9.91
N VAL A 51 -0.84 -3.16 -10.14
CA VAL A 51 -0.76 -2.03 -9.22
C VAL A 51 -1.38 -2.38 -7.86
N ALA A 52 -2.53 -3.06 -7.84
CA ALA A 52 -3.16 -3.53 -6.61
C ALA A 52 -2.25 -4.47 -5.81
N VAL A 53 -1.59 -5.43 -6.48
CA VAL A 53 -0.61 -6.31 -5.82
C VAL A 53 0.60 -5.52 -5.30
N ALA A 54 1.10 -4.54 -6.04
CA ALA A 54 2.20 -3.70 -5.60
C ALA A 54 1.84 -2.86 -4.37
N LEU A 55 0.62 -2.31 -4.32
CA LEU A 55 0.11 -1.59 -3.17
C LEU A 55 -0.06 -2.52 -1.97
N ALA A 56 -0.62 -3.72 -2.17
CA ALA A 56 -0.72 -4.74 -1.13
C ALA A 56 0.66 -5.12 -0.56
N ASN A 57 1.68 -5.22 -1.42
CA ASN A 57 3.06 -5.48 -0.98
C ASN A 57 3.59 -4.35 -0.07
N LYS A 58 3.30 -3.09 -0.43
CA LYS A 58 3.67 -1.96 0.42
C LYS A 58 2.95 -2.02 1.78
N MET A 59 1.65 -2.30 1.79
CA MET A 59 0.87 -2.45 3.02
C MET A 59 1.43 -3.58 3.89
N ALA A 60 1.74 -4.74 3.31
CA ALA A 60 2.33 -5.87 4.01
C ALA A 60 3.65 -5.50 4.70
N ARG A 61 4.54 -4.75 4.01
CA ARG A 61 5.81 -4.29 4.60
C ARG A 61 5.61 -3.29 5.73
N ILE A 62 4.61 -2.41 5.64
CA ILE A 62 4.25 -1.48 6.72
C ILE A 62 3.76 -2.26 7.93
N ILE A 63 2.82 -3.20 7.74
CA ILE A 63 2.28 -4.05 8.80
C ILE A 63 3.42 -4.83 9.46
N TRP A 64 4.29 -5.47 8.67
CA TRP A 64 5.44 -6.19 9.20
C TRP A 64 6.37 -5.31 10.02
N ALA A 65 6.69 -4.09 9.54
CA ALA A 65 7.52 -3.16 10.29
C ALA A 65 6.88 -2.75 11.63
N LEU A 66 5.56 -2.50 11.64
CA LEU A 66 4.82 -2.19 12.86
C LEU A 66 4.80 -3.36 13.85
N LEU A 67 4.60 -4.59 13.34
CA LEU A 67 4.56 -5.79 14.18
C LEU A 67 5.94 -6.15 14.75
N THR A 68 7.02 -5.93 13.99
CA THR A 68 8.38 -6.34 14.40
C THR A 68 9.13 -5.29 15.20
N LYS A 69 8.96 -4.02 14.86
CA LYS A 69 9.68 -2.90 15.50
C LYS A 69 8.82 -2.15 16.52
N GLY A 70 7.52 -2.47 16.59
CA GLY A 70 6.55 -1.66 17.31
C GLY A 70 6.29 -0.32 16.60
N GLY A 71 5.42 0.49 17.20
CA GLY A 71 5.09 1.84 16.76
C GLY A 71 3.64 2.03 16.32
N THR A 72 3.25 3.30 16.22
CA THR A 72 1.90 3.70 15.81
C THR A 72 1.84 3.91 14.31
N TYR A 73 0.86 3.32 13.64
CA TYR A 73 0.61 3.63 12.24
C TYR A 73 0.25 5.11 12.08
N ARG A 74 1.09 5.86 11.36
CA ARG A 74 0.82 7.24 10.98
C ARG A 74 0.43 7.27 9.51
N GLY A 75 -0.85 7.51 9.25
CA GLY A 75 -1.33 7.74 7.89
C GLY A 75 -0.71 9.00 7.27
N LEU A 76 -0.81 9.13 5.94
CA LEU A 76 -0.28 10.29 5.21
C LEU A 76 -0.87 11.62 5.72
N GLU A 77 -2.12 11.59 6.21
CA GLU A 77 -2.75 12.77 6.81
C GLU A 77 -2.13 13.12 8.17
N ALA A 78 -1.97 12.16 9.08
CA ALA A 78 -1.32 12.39 10.37
C ALA A 78 0.16 12.84 10.23
N ALA A 79 0.84 12.42 9.16
CA ALA A 79 2.20 12.88 8.84
C ALA A 79 2.22 14.33 8.32
N ASN A 80 1.21 14.74 7.54
CA ASN A 80 1.08 16.13 7.09
C ASN A 80 0.67 17.06 8.24
N SER A 81 -0.21 16.64 9.14
CA SER A 81 -0.62 17.44 10.31
C SER A 81 0.52 17.68 11.28
N ALA A 82 1.44 16.73 11.43
CA ALA A 82 2.64 16.87 12.26
C ALA A 82 3.76 17.70 11.61
N ALA A 83 3.72 17.92 10.29
CA ALA A 83 4.67 18.78 9.57
C ALA A 83 4.19 20.24 9.46
N SER A 84 2.91 20.50 9.76
CA SER A 84 2.29 21.82 9.85
C SER A 84 2.21 22.38 11.27
N ALA A 85 2.83 21.71 12.25
CA ALA A 85 2.97 22.14 13.65
C ALA A 85 4.46 22.30 13.97
#